data_AF-A0A1V9KBX0-F1
#
_entry.id   AF-A0A1V9KBX0-F1
#
_cell.length_a   1.000
_cell.length_b   1.000
_cell.length_c   1.000
_cell.angle_alpha   90.00
_cell.angle_beta   90.00
_cell.angle_gamma   90.00
#
_symmetry.space_group_name_H-M   'P 1'
#
loop_
_entity.id
_entity.type
_entity.pdbx_description
1 polymer ?
#
loop_
_entity_poly.entity_id
_entity_poly.type
_entity_poly.pdbx_seq_one_letter_code
_entity_poly.pdbx_strand_id
1 'polypeptide(L)'
;MAQQHLDPPTSPSAGTAPTVPAPPVQEGAPIGDALAGYLRAQATEFLRSLRQHRETGNAANGAGEPGDAARSLRRSARRISGSLHTFRPLLDADWSEAMRPELAWLSGTLAREHAYAARLERLLGALNRLSGTAALPAQAGPGPAAAPKGSLTVGAAKAGALLDRQLTLARTRAHSAALQALGSSRFHAVADSVAVLASEVPLTPAADITDLRPLAGAAQDRLADAVTALPLVTAGHPYNAEALVHGLSAGTAPQPQDAPWHQVRLLLRLHRYAREVLHGGEFPVDGRLLGAGQALNRHRDAAEAAAAAASAARTPRIAPATAYALGVLHADQRHEVEAARFAFQQAWQKEAVRTP
;
A
#
# COMPACT_ATOMS: atom_id res chain seq x y z
N MET A 1 -80.45 -6.01 31.52
CA MET A 1 -79.16 -6.56 31.98
C MET A 1 -78.63 -7.40 30.82
N ALA A 2 -77.97 -6.79 29.83
CA ALA A 2 -76.50 -6.83 29.66
C ALA A 2 -76.02 -8.28 29.43
N GLN A 3 -75.43 -8.73 28.31
CA GLN A 3 -74.78 -8.15 27.12
C GLN A 3 -74.92 -9.22 25.99
N GLN A 4 -75.34 -8.88 24.76
CA GLN A 4 -74.49 -8.54 23.59
C GLN A 4 -73.45 -9.64 23.27
N HIS A 5 -73.30 -10.20 22.06
CA HIS A 5 -73.84 -9.87 20.74
C HIS A 5 -73.69 -11.07 19.77
N LEU A 6 -74.58 -11.10 18.78
CA LEU A 6 -74.73 -12.00 17.63
C LEU A 6 -73.54 -12.00 16.65
N ASP A 7 -73.15 -13.19 16.18
CA ASP A 7 -73.21 -13.71 14.79
C ASP A 7 -72.59 -12.95 13.56
N PRO A 8 -72.32 -13.69 12.44
CA PRO A 8 -71.22 -13.54 11.46
C PRO A 8 -71.68 -12.77 10.19
N PRO A 9 -71.21 -12.94 8.91
CA PRO A 9 -70.09 -13.69 8.29
C PRO A 9 -69.32 -12.86 7.21
N THR A 10 -68.56 -13.54 6.33
CA THR A 10 -68.10 -13.19 4.95
C THR A 10 -66.59 -12.96 4.73
N SER A 11 -66.02 -13.76 3.82
CA SER A 11 -64.78 -13.46 3.08
C SER A 11 -65.10 -12.48 1.93
N PRO A 12 -64.15 -11.65 1.46
CA PRO A 12 -63.51 -11.96 0.17
C PRO A 12 -62.05 -11.46 -0.02
N SER A 13 -61.48 -11.95 -1.13
CA SER A 13 -60.20 -11.64 -1.78
C SER A 13 -59.90 -10.14 -2.05
N ALA A 14 -58.63 -9.72 -1.98
CA ALA A 14 -57.96 -8.82 -2.95
C ALA A 14 -56.53 -8.41 -2.49
N GLY A 15 -55.56 -8.42 -3.42
CA GLY A 15 -54.38 -7.54 -3.33
C GLY A 15 -53.00 -8.15 -3.57
N THR A 16 -52.80 -8.94 -4.62
CA THR A 16 -51.43 -9.24 -5.10
C THR A 16 -50.86 -7.98 -5.75
N ALA A 17 -50.02 -7.24 -5.01
CA ALA A 17 -49.23 -6.16 -5.58
C ALA A 17 -48.10 -6.74 -6.46
N PRO A 18 -47.85 -6.22 -7.67
CA PRO A 18 -46.80 -6.74 -8.53
C PRO A 18 -45.45 -6.36 -7.94
N THR A 19 -44.66 -7.37 -7.57
CA THR A 19 -43.22 -7.22 -7.35
C THR A 19 -42.61 -6.77 -8.68
N VAL A 20 -42.27 -5.48 -8.78
CA VAL A 20 -41.45 -4.96 -9.87
C VAL A 20 -40.11 -5.71 -9.80
N PRO A 21 -39.74 -6.52 -10.81
CA PRO A 21 -38.43 -7.13 -10.81
C PRO A 21 -37.39 -6.02 -10.94
N ALA A 22 -36.37 -6.06 -10.09
CA ALA A 22 -35.17 -5.24 -10.25
C ALA A 22 -34.65 -5.41 -11.69
N PRO A 23 -34.16 -4.33 -12.34
CA PRO A 23 -33.66 -4.45 -13.70
C PRO A 23 -32.55 -5.51 -13.74
N PRO A 24 -32.50 -6.36 -14.78
CA PRO A 24 -31.42 -7.32 -14.92
C PRO A 24 -30.09 -6.56 -14.95
N VAL A 25 -29.14 -6.99 -14.12
CA VAL A 25 -27.74 -6.61 -14.25
C VAL A 25 -27.39 -6.93 -15.70
N GLN A 26 -27.07 -5.90 -16.49
CA GLN A 26 -26.69 -6.11 -17.89
C GLN A 26 -25.40 -6.94 -17.90
N GLU A 27 -25.54 -8.25 -18.10
CA GLU A 27 -24.46 -9.22 -18.33
C GLU A 27 -23.83 -9.01 -19.73
N GLY A 28 -23.53 -7.76 -20.07
CA GLY A 28 -22.65 -7.43 -21.20
C GLY A 28 -21.19 -7.61 -20.78
N ALA A 29 -20.33 -8.02 -21.72
CA ALA A 29 -18.89 -8.01 -21.45
C ALA A 29 -18.48 -6.58 -21.03
N PRO A 30 -17.60 -6.41 -20.03
CA PRO A 30 -17.07 -5.10 -19.70
C PRO A 30 -16.23 -4.62 -20.89
N ILE A 31 -16.72 -3.59 -21.58
CA ILE A 31 -16.11 -2.97 -22.77
C ILE A 31 -15.55 -1.59 -22.37
N GLY A 32 -15.07 -0.77 -23.32
CA GLY A 32 -14.49 0.57 -23.10
C GLY A 32 -15.31 1.47 -22.18
N ASP A 33 -16.65 1.40 -22.21
CA ASP A 33 -17.53 2.18 -21.33
C ASP A 33 -17.29 1.91 -19.83
N ALA A 34 -17.01 0.66 -19.46
CA ALA A 34 -16.69 0.30 -18.08
C ALA A 34 -15.37 0.94 -17.63
N LEU A 35 -14.36 0.94 -18.51
CA LEU A 35 -13.09 1.63 -18.28
C LEU A 35 -13.29 3.15 -18.17
N ALA A 36 -14.06 3.74 -19.08
CA ALA A 36 -14.33 5.18 -19.06
C ALA A 36 -15.13 5.60 -17.83
N GLY A 37 -16.14 4.82 -17.43
CA GLY A 37 -16.89 5.03 -16.18
C GLY A 37 -15.97 4.99 -14.95
N TYR A 38 -15.10 3.98 -14.87
CA TYR A 38 -14.13 3.86 -13.78
C TYR A 38 -13.13 5.03 -13.73
N LEU A 39 -12.55 5.41 -14.87
CA LEU A 39 -11.59 6.52 -14.94
C LEU A 39 -12.24 7.86 -14.55
N ARG A 40 -13.47 8.14 -15.02
CA ARG A 40 -14.23 9.34 -14.62
C ARG A 40 -14.53 9.35 -13.12
N ALA A 41 -14.89 8.21 -12.54
CA ALA A 41 -15.12 8.10 -11.10
C ALA A 41 -13.84 8.36 -10.28
N GLN A 42 -12.69 7.81 -10.69
CA GLN A 42 -11.41 8.06 -10.02
C GLN A 42 -10.92 9.49 -10.20
N ALA A 43 -11.13 10.10 -11.38
CA ALA A 43 -10.82 11.50 -11.64
C ALA A 43 -11.68 12.43 -10.75
N THR A 44 -12.96 12.14 -10.61
CA THR A 44 -13.86 12.88 -9.72
C THR A 44 -13.41 12.78 -8.26
N GLU A 45 -13.02 11.59 -7.80
CA GLU A 45 -12.47 11.39 -6.45
C GLU A 45 -11.13 12.13 -6.26
N PHE A 46 -10.28 12.19 -7.28
CA PHE A 46 -9.05 12.99 -7.28
C PHE A 46 -9.37 14.48 -7.07
N LEU A 47 -10.30 15.04 -7.85
CA LEU A 47 -10.66 16.46 -7.73
C LEU A 47 -11.36 16.77 -6.39
N ARG A 48 -12.20 15.85 -5.89
CA ARG A 48 -12.85 15.96 -4.58
C ARG A 48 -11.82 15.99 -3.46
N SER A 49 -10.90 15.03 -3.42
CA SER A 49 -9.84 14.97 -2.42
C SER A 49 -8.87 16.15 -2.51
N LEU A 50 -8.60 16.66 -3.72
CA LEU A 50 -7.82 17.88 -3.91
C LEU A 50 -8.52 19.12 -3.33
N ARG A 51 -9.83 19.26 -3.53
CA ARG A 51 -10.62 20.36 -2.95
C ARG A 51 -10.58 20.31 -1.43
N GLN A 52 -10.84 19.14 -0.85
CA GLN A 52 -10.74 18.91 0.60
C GLN A 52 -9.34 19.21 1.14
N HIS A 53 -8.28 18.86 0.40
CA HIS A 53 -6.91 19.17 0.79
C HIS A 53 -6.62 20.67 0.81
N ARG A 54 -7.18 21.45 -0.13
CA ARG A 54 -7.06 22.92 -0.13
C ARG A 54 -7.87 23.57 0.99
N GLU A 55 -9.07 23.07 1.26
CA GLU A 55 -9.92 23.54 2.36
C GLU A 55 -9.28 23.28 3.73
N THR A 56 -8.73 22.10 3.94
CA THR A 56 -8.00 21.73 5.18
C THR A 56 -6.66 22.47 5.32
N GLY A 57 -5.98 22.79 4.22
CA GLY A 57 -4.77 23.61 4.24
C GLY A 57 -5.02 25.09 4.57
N ASN A 58 -6.20 25.61 4.23
CA ASN A 58 -6.57 27.01 4.50
C ASN A 58 -7.32 27.19 5.83
N ALA A 59 -7.99 26.15 6.33
CA ALA A 59 -8.67 26.17 7.62
C ALA A 59 -7.68 25.86 8.73
N ALA A 60 -7.23 26.88 9.47
CA ALA A 60 -6.34 26.74 10.63
C ALA A 60 -6.88 25.83 11.76
N ASN A 61 -8.11 25.32 11.67
CA ASN A 61 -8.81 24.52 12.69
C ASN A 61 -9.71 23.39 12.12
N GLY A 62 -9.39 22.82 10.96
CA GLY A 62 -10.18 21.71 10.40
C GLY A 62 -10.04 20.41 11.20
N ALA A 63 -11.14 19.92 11.79
CA ALA A 63 -11.21 18.67 12.58
C ALA A 63 -11.01 17.36 11.78
N GLY A 64 -10.74 17.44 10.47
CA GLY A 64 -10.35 16.30 9.64
C GLY A 64 -8.84 16.21 9.55
N GLU A 65 -8.26 15.04 9.86
CA GLU A 65 -6.81 14.85 9.74
C GLU A 65 -6.36 15.17 8.30
N PRO A 66 -5.50 16.18 8.07
CA PRO A 66 -5.02 16.57 6.74
C PRO A 66 -4.42 15.39 5.94
N GLY A 67 -4.02 14.33 6.63
CA GLY A 67 -3.50 13.09 6.06
C GLY A 67 -4.53 12.27 5.28
N ASP A 68 -5.82 12.37 5.60
CA ASP A 68 -6.87 11.57 4.95
C ASP A 68 -7.13 12.01 3.51
N ALA A 69 -7.26 13.32 3.27
CA ALA A 69 -7.41 13.89 1.94
C ALA A 69 -6.19 13.58 1.05
N ALA A 70 -4.98 13.74 1.57
CA ALA A 70 -3.75 13.39 0.85
C ALA A 70 -3.64 11.87 0.58
N ARG A 71 -4.18 11.02 1.46
CA ARG A 71 -4.25 9.56 1.24
C ARG A 71 -5.25 9.22 0.15
N SER A 72 -6.42 9.84 0.13
CA SER A 72 -7.41 9.66 -0.94
C SER A 72 -6.89 10.14 -2.29
N LEU A 73 -6.25 11.32 -2.33
CA LEU A 73 -5.62 11.88 -3.53
C LEU A 73 -4.55 10.94 -4.12
N ARG A 74 -3.69 10.38 -3.28
CA ARG A 74 -2.69 9.38 -3.71
C ARG A 74 -3.36 8.10 -4.23
N ARG A 75 -4.47 7.71 -3.61
CA ARG A 75 -5.16 6.45 -3.93
C ARG A 75 -5.83 6.54 -5.31
N SER A 76 -6.51 7.64 -5.62
CA SER A 76 -7.10 7.90 -6.94
C SER A 76 -6.01 8.05 -8.01
N ALA A 77 -4.95 8.83 -7.75
CA ALA A 77 -3.83 8.99 -8.71
C ALA A 77 -3.17 7.66 -9.09
N ARG A 78 -2.97 6.75 -8.13
CA ARG A 78 -2.41 5.41 -8.38
C ARG A 78 -3.36 4.51 -9.15
N ARG A 79 -4.67 4.63 -8.93
CA ARG A 79 -5.69 3.88 -9.67
C ARG A 79 -5.77 4.32 -11.11
N ILE A 80 -5.81 5.63 -11.36
CA ILE A 80 -5.74 6.19 -12.71
C ILE A 80 -4.47 5.67 -13.39
N SER A 81 -3.29 5.92 -12.82
CA SER A 81 -2.00 5.47 -13.39
C SER A 81 -1.93 3.95 -13.64
N GLY A 82 -2.51 3.15 -12.75
CA GLY A 82 -2.58 1.70 -12.90
C GLY A 82 -3.52 1.24 -14.01
N SER A 83 -4.69 1.87 -14.14
CA SER A 83 -5.63 1.61 -15.24
C SER A 83 -5.04 2.03 -16.59
N LEU A 84 -4.34 3.18 -16.65
CA LEU A 84 -3.61 3.62 -17.85
C LEU A 84 -2.53 2.62 -18.26
N HIS A 85 -1.88 1.96 -17.29
CA HIS A 85 -0.87 0.95 -17.58
C HIS A 85 -1.49 -0.36 -18.10
N THR A 86 -2.53 -0.88 -17.44
CA THR A 86 -3.13 -2.17 -17.81
C THR A 86 -3.91 -2.10 -19.12
N PHE A 87 -4.68 -1.03 -19.33
CA PHE A 87 -5.57 -0.86 -20.47
C PHE A 87 -5.01 0.09 -21.54
N ARG A 88 -3.68 0.30 -21.55
CA ARG A 88 -2.98 1.16 -22.52
C ARG A 88 -3.42 0.96 -23.98
N PRO A 89 -3.64 -0.27 -24.49
CA PRO A 89 -4.03 -0.46 -25.89
C PRO A 89 -5.38 0.15 -26.28
N LEU A 90 -6.22 0.50 -25.31
CA LEU A 90 -7.56 1.05 -25.53
C LEU A 90 -7.64 2.57 -25.35
N LEU A 91 -6.54 3.19 -24.93
CA LEU A 91 -6.43 4.61 -24.63
C LEU A 91 -5.49 5.28 -25.63
N ASP A 92 -5.64 6.58 -25.80
CA ASP A 92 -4.68 7.38 -26.57
C ASP A 92 -3.24 7.18 -26.04
N ALA A 93 -2.34 6.78 -26.93
CA ALA A 93 -0.99 6.36 -26.57
C ALA A 93 -0.14 7.54 -26.07
N ASP A 94 -0.20 8.67 -26.76
CA ASP A 94 0.60 9.85 -26.44
C ASP A 94 0.16 10.47 -25.11
N TRP A 95 -1.15 10.59 -24.91
CA TRP A 95 -1.72 11.07 -23.66
C TRP A 95 -1.40 10.14 -22.49
N SER A 96 -1.55 8.81 -22.66
CA SER A 96 -1.30 7.86 -21.58
C SER A 96 0.18 7.80 -21.19
N GLU A 97 1.11 7.85 -22.15
CA GLU A 97 2.55 7.86 -21.86
C GLU A 97 3.01 9.20 -21.25
N ALA A 98 2.39 10.32 -21.61
CA ALA A 98 2.66 11.61 -20.95
C ALA A 98 2.12 11.67 -19.51
N MET A 99 0.92 11.12 -19.25
CA MET A 99 0.24 11.25 -17.96
C MET A 99 0.78 10.30 -16.87
N ARG A 100 1.20 9.08 -17.24
CA ARG A 100 1.70 8.08 -16.29
C ARG A 100 2.88 8.54 -15.42
N PRO A 101 3.98 9.09 -15.96
CA PRO A 101 5.10 9.55 -15.14
C PRO A 101 4.71 10.71 -14.21
N GLU A 102 3.77 11.56 -14.64
CA GLU A 102 3.28 12.68 -13.83
C GLU A 102 2.45 12.22 -12.63
N LEU A 103 1.52 11.27 -12.82
CA LEU A 103 0.78 10.65 -11.72
C LEU A 103 1.69 9.86 -10.78
N ALA A 104 2.74 9.22 -11.31
CA ALA A 104 3.74 8.53 -10.52
C ALA A 104 4.57 9.52 -9.66
N TRP A 105 5.01 10.64 -10.26
CA TRP A 105 5.69 11.73 -9.57
C TRP A 105 4.83 12.31 -8.44
N LEU A 106 3.57 12.66 -8.73
CA LEU A 106 2.66 13.25 -7.75
C LEU A 106 2.40 12.28 -6.58
N SER A 107 2.00 11.04 -6.90
CA SER A 107 1.69 10.04 -5.87
C SER A 107 2.91 9.63 -5.05
N GLY A 108 4.10 9.67 -5.64
CA GLY A 108 5.38 9.46 -4.95
C GLY A 108 5.74 10.61 -4.02
N THR A 109 5.59 11.85 -4.47
CA THR A 109 5.89 13.05 -3.67
C THR A 109 5.01 13.14 -2.43
N LEU A 110 3.70 12.95 -2.59
CA LEU A 110 2.73 12.93 -1.48
C LEU A 110 2.92 11.73 -0.54
N ALA A 111 3.57 10.65 -1.00
CA ALA A 111 3.79 9.45 -0.18
C ALA A 111 4.90 9.62 0.87
N ARG A 112 5.90 10.46 0.57
CA ARG A 112 7.16 10.53 1.35
C ARG A 112 6.94 10.92 2.80
N GLU A 113 6.16 11.96 3.07
CA GLU A 113 5.94 12.45 4.44
C GLU A 113 5.41 11.33 5.36
N HIS A 114 4.34 10.67 4.91
CA HIS A 114 3.71 9.58 5.66
C HIS A 114 4.63 8.35 5.77
N ALA A 115 5.43 8.08 4.74
CA ALA A 115 6.39 6.99 4.78
C ALA A 115 7.49 7.24 5.82
N TYR A 116 7.97 8.48 5.99
CA TYR A 116 8.91 8.81 7.06
C TYR A 116 8.29 8.70 8.45
N ALA A 117 7.05 9.18 8.61
CA ALA A 117 6.32 9.06 9.88
C ALA A 117 6.12 7.59 10.30
N ALA A 118 5.57 6.75 9.41
CA ALA A 118 5.36 5.33 9.68
C ALA A 118 6.67 4.57 9.92
N ARG A 119 7.75 4.95 9.22
CA ARG A 119 9.08 4.35 9.43
C ARG A 119 9.65 4.70 10.80
N LEU A 120 9.48 5.95 11.25
CA LEU A 120 9.93 6.37 12.56
C LEU A 120 9.18 5.60 13.67
N GLU A 121 7.86 5.55 13.58
CA GLU A 121 7.01 4.79 14.52
C GLU A 121 7.43 3.31 14.59
N ARG A 122 7.62 2.68 13.43
CA ARG A 122 8.09 1.28 13.33
C ARG A 122 9.43 1.07 14.03
N LEU A 123 10.41 1.94 13.77
CA LEU A 123 11.76 1.79 14.32
C LEU A 123 11.81 2.05 15.84
N LEU A 124 11.07 3.06 16.33
CA LEU A 124 10.96 3.32 17.77
C LEU A 124 10.23 2.18 18.49
N GLY A 125 9.15 1.66 17.90
CA GLY A 125 8.44 0.50 18.43
C GLY A 125 9.33 -0.74 18.49
N ALA A 126 10.14 -0.99 17.47
CA ALA A 126 11.11 -2.08 17.45
C ALA A 126 12.23 -1.89 18.49
N LEU A 127 12.78 -0.68 18.64
CA LEU A 127 13.79 -0.37 19.67
C LEU A 127 13.24 -0.59 21.08
N ASN A 128 12.00 -0.18 21.35
CA ASN A 128 11.34 -0.40 22.64
C ASN A 128 11.15 -1.89 22.92
N ARG A 129 10.69 -2.66 21.92
CA ARG A 129 10.56 -4.12 22.02
C ARG A 129 11.90 -4.78 22.34
N LEU A 130 12.95 -4.46 21.57
CA LEU A 130 14.29 -5.03 21.72
C LEU A 130 14.94 -4.66 23.06
N SER A 131 14.68 -3.44 23.56
CA SER A 131 15.15 -2.98 24.87
C SER A 131 14.43 -3.69 26.02
N GLY A 132 13.13 -3.98 25.87
CA GLY A 132 12.34 -4.73 26.84
C GLY A 132 12.68 -6.23 26.90
N THR A 133 13.06 -6.84 25.77
CA THR A 133 13.46 -8.25 25.69
C THR A 133 14.85 -8.54 26.24
N ALA A 134 15.65 -7.52 26.60
CA ALA A 134 16.95 -7.71 27.25
C ALA A 134 16.83 -8.30 28.69
N ALA A 135 15.61 -8.49 29.20
CA ALA A 135 15.31 -9.28 30.39
C ALA A 135 15.00 -10.75 30.02
N LEU A 136 15.98 -11.48 29.49
CA LEU A 136 15.96 -12.95 29.49
C LEU A 136 16.22 -13.46 30.93
N PRO A 137 15.62 -14.61 31.35
CA PRO A 137 15.77 -15.11 32.71
C PRO A 137 17.25 -15.42 32.98
N ALA A 138 17.73 -14.96 34.14
CA ALA A 138 19.09 -15.19 34.59
C ALA A 138 19.38 -16.69 34.65
N GLN A 139 20.17 -17.21 33.69
CA GLN A 139 20.95 -18.40 33.99
C GLN A 139 22.05 -17.97 34.95
N ALA A 140 21.84 -18.31 36.22
CA ALA A 140 22.82 -18.16 37.28
C ALA A 140 24.01 -19.08 36.98
N GLY A 141 25.01 -18.54 36.28
CA GLY A 141 26.33 -19.12 36.12
C GLY A 141 27.38 -18.09 36.53
N PRO A 142 28.31 -18.39 37.45
CA PRO A 142 29.34 -17.44 37.85
C PRO A 142 30.46 -17.42 36.79
N GLY A 143 30.44 -16.40 35.94
CA GLY A 143 31.50 -16.11 34.96
C GLY A 143 31.77 -14.61 34.86
N PRO A 144 33.03 -14.17 34.65
CA PRO A 144 33.41 -12.76 34.79
C PRO A 144 33.00 -11.91 33.58
N ALA A 145 32.68 -10.64 33.87
CA ALA A 145 32.42 -9.51 32.96
C ALA A 145 31.10 -9.52 32.18
N ALA A 146 29.99 -9.31 32.91
CA ALA A 146 28.77 -8.76 32.32
C ALA A 146 29.06 -7.36 31.77
N ALA A 147 28.93 -7.18 30.45
CA ALA A 147 28.84 -5.84 29.86
C ALA A 147 27.74 -5.05 30.61
N PRO A 148 27.97 -3.77 30.98
CA PRO A 148 27.04 -3.05 31.82
C PRO A 148 25.72 -2.90 31.07
N LYS A 149 24.66 -3.56 31.56
CA LYS A 149 23.30 -3.50 31.00
C LYS A 149 22.84 -2.05 30.76
N GLY A 150 23.33 -1.10 31.57
CA GLY A 150 23.09 0.34 31.40
C GLY A 150 23.72 0.97 30.13
N SER A 151 24.81 0.43 29.58
CA SER A 151 25.40 0.95 28.34
C SER A 151 24.59 0.57 27.10
N LEU A 152 23.97 -0.62 27.10
CA LEU A 152 23.11 -1.08 26.01
C LEU A 152 21.77 -0.32 25.96
N THR A 153 21.17 -0.03 27.12
CA THR A 153 19.96 0.78 27.21
C THR A 153 20.24 2.24 26.83
N VAL A 154 21.39 2.79 27.23
CA VAL A 154 21.85 4.12 26.78
C VAL A 154 22.14 4.13 25.27
N GLY A 155 22.68 3.04 24.72
CA GLY A 155 22.90 2.85 23.28
C GLY A 155 21.60 2.91 22.49
N ALA A 156 20.58 2.17 22.94
CA ALA A 156 19.23 2.15 22.34
C ALA A 156 18.53 3.51 22.43
N ALA A 157 18.59 4.19 23.59
CA ALA A 157 18.03 5.53 23.76
C ALA A 157 18.68 6.54 22.80
N LYS A 158 20.02 6.52 22.67
CA LYS A 158 20.75 7.38 21.72
C LYS A 158 20.42 7.03 20.26
N ALA A 159 20.24 5.75 19.94
CA ALA A 159 19.83 5.31 18.61
C ALA A 159 18.41 5.82 18.26
N GLY A 160 17.48 5.73 19.22
CA GLY A 160 16.13 6.27 19.09
C GLY A 160 16.14 7.78 18.85
N ALA A 161 16.88 8.54 19.65
CA ALA A 161 17.01 10.00 19.48
C ALA A 161 17.65 10.38 18.14
N LEU A 162 18.64 9.61 17.65
CA LEU A 162 19.27 9.84 16.36
C LEU A 162 18.27 9.61 15.20
N LEU A 163 17.53 8.50 15.25
CA LEU A 163 16.52 8.17 14.23
C LEU A 163 15.37 9.16 14.23
N ASP A 164 14.88 9.55 15.41
CA ASP A 164 13.86 10.58 15.58
C ASP A 164 14.29 11.90 14.91
N ARG A 165 15.48 12.40 15.24
CA ARG A 165 16.01 13.62 14.62
C ARG A 165 16.11 13.51 13.09
N GLN A 166 16.66 12.39 12.58
CA GLN A 166 16.87 12.22 11.13
C GLN A 166 15.56 12.08 10.36
N LEU A 167 14.64 11.23 10.83
CA LEU A 167 13.38 10.97 10.15
C LEU A 167 12.39 12.13 10.31
N THR A 168 12.41 12.84 11.43
CA THR A 168 11.64 14.07 11.59
C THR A 168 12.12 15.15 10.64
N LEU A 169 13.44 15.36 10.51
CA LEU A 169 13.99 16.29 9.53
C LEU A 169 13.63 15.90 8.09
N ALA A 170 13.73 14.60 7.75
CA ALA A 170 13.34 14.09 6.45
C ALA A 170 11.84 14.27 6.17
N ARG A 171 11.00 14.09 7.19
CA ARG A 171 9.56 14.33 7.14
C ARG A 171 9.26 15.80 6.88
N THR A 172 9.86 16.73 7.62
CA THR A 172 9.65 18.18 7.41
C THR A 172 10.08 18.60 6.01
N ARG A 173 11.22 18.12 5.52
CA ARG A 173 11.66 18.37 4.13
C ARG A 173 10.68 17.80 3.11
N ALA A 174 10.18 16.59 3.32
CA ALA A 174 9.19 15.97 2.45
C ALA A 174 7.86 16.71 2.45
N HIS A 175 7.45 17.24 3.61
CA HIS A 175 6.26 18.06 3.76
C HIS A 175 6.38 19.36 2.95
N SER A 176 7.47 20.12 3.13
CA SER A 176 7.73 21.33 2.33
C SER A 176 7.81 21.03 0.83
N ALA A 177 8.46 19.94 0.43
CA ALA A 177 8.52 19.52 -0.97
C ALA A 177 7.15 19.16 -1.54
N ALA A 178 6.26 18.54 -0.75
CA ALA A 178 4.90 18.25 -1.16
C ALA A 178 4.07 19.53 -1.36
N LEU A 179 4.17 20.50 -0.45
CA LEU A 179 3.51 21.80 -0.60
C LEU A 179 4.01 22.57 -1.82
N GLN A 180 5.33 22.59 -2.06
CA GLN A 180 5.93 23.20 -3.26
C GLN A 180 5.46 22.51 -4.54
N ALA A 181 5.39 21.17 -4.55
CA ALA A 181 4.89 20.41 -5.69
C ALA A 181 3.43 20.75 -6.00
N LEU A 182 2.57 20.84 -4.97
CA LEU A 182 1.15 21.18 -5.12
C LEU A 182 0.91 22.63 -5.60
N GLY A 183 1.86 23.54 -5.37
CA GLY A 183 1.83 24.90 -5.91
C GLY A 183 2.52 25.08 -7.27
N SER A 184 3.06 24.00 -7.87
CA SER A 184 3.82 24.09 -9.11
C SER A 184 2.93 24.06 -10.35
N SER A 185 3.37 24.72 -11.44
CA SER A 185 2.71 24.63 -12.75
C SER A 185 2.59 23.19 -13.25
N ARG A 186 3.60 22.36 -12.96
CA ARG A 186 3.60 20.91 -13.24
C ARG A 186 2.39 20.21 -12.62
N PHE A 187 2.09 20.50 -11.35
CA PHE A 187 0.91 19.94 -10.70
C PHE A 187 -0.40 20.44 -11.31
N HIS A 188 -0.49 21.74 -11.61
CA HIS A 188 -1.68 22.31 -12.24
C HIS A 188 -1.99 21.66 -13.59
N ALA A 189 -0.97 21.44 -14.44
CA ALA A 189 -1.15 20.73 -15.71
C ALA A 189 -1.72 19.31 -15.53
N VAL A 190 -1.29 18.59 -14.49
CA VAL A 190 -1.85 17.27 -14.14
C VAL A 190 -3.29 17.40 -13.65
N ALA A 191 -3.58 18.35 -12.78
CA ALA A 191 -4.92 18.56 -12.25
C ALA A 191 -5.91 18.94 -13.36
N ASP A 192 -5.49 19.78 -14.32
CA ASP A 192 -6.30 20.17 -15.47
C ASP A 192 -6.55 18.99 -16.42
N SER A 193 -5.51 18.19 -16.69
CA SER A 193 -5.65 16.96 -17.47
C SER A 193 -6.60 15.94 -16.80
N VAL A 194 -6.55 15.82 -15.48
CA VAL A 194 -7.48 14.98 -14.71
C VAL A 194 -8.90 15.58 -14.68
N ALA A 195 -9.04 16.90 -14.74
CA ALA A 195 -10.33 17.55 -14.87
C ALA A 195 -10.99 17.23 -16.21
N VAL A 196 -10.23 17.26 -17.31
CA VAL A 196 -10.71 16.79 -18.63
C VAL A 196 -11.09 15.31 -18.56
N LEU A 197 -10.25 14.48 -17.94
CA LEU A 197 -10.51 13.03 -17.77
C LEU A 197 -11.82 12.73 -17.02
N ALA A 198 -12.29 13.63 -16.15
CA ALA A 198 -13.55 13.46 -15.42
C ALA A 198 -14.78 13.58 -16.33
N SER A 199 -14.65 14.25 -17.48
CA SER A 199 -15.70 14.44 -18.47
C SER A 199 -15.51 13.54 -19.69
N GLU A 200 -14.30 13.54 -20.26
CA GLU A 200 -13.97 12.88 -21.52
C GLU A 200 -12.77 11.95 -21.34
N VAL A 201 -12.95 10.69 -21.71
CA VAL A 201 -11.88 9.69 -21.66
C VAL A 201 -11.38 9.45 -23.08
N PRO A 202 -10.07 9.62 -23.36
CA PRO A 202 -9.51 9.47 -24.69
C PRO A 202 -9.39 7.98 -25.05
N LEU A 203 -10.54 7.36 -25.33
CA LEU A 203 -10.62 5.99 -25.81
C LEU A 203 -10.30 5.92 -27.30
N THR A 204 -9.61 4.87 -27.70
CA THR A 204 -9.46 4.53 -29.12
C THR A 204 -10.77 3.99 -29.69
N PRO A 205 -11.02 4.09 -31.01
CA PRO A 205 -12.23 3.52 -31.63
C PRO A 205 -12.40 2.01 -31.39
N ALA A 206 -11.31 1.29 -31.14
CA ALA A 206 -11.36 -0.14 -30.82
C ALA A 206 -11.94 -0.43 -29.43
N ALA A 207 -11.97 0.55 -28.52
CA ALA A 207 -12.45 0.38 -27.16
C ALA A 207 -13.93 0.03 -27.08
N ASP A 208 -14.75 0.43 -28.06
CA ASP A 208 -16.21 0.24 -28.07
C ASP A 208 -16.65 -1.20 -28.32
N ILE A 209 -15.73 -2.06 -28.78
CA ILE A 209 -15.99 -3.47 -29.07
C ILE A 209 -15.04 -4.42 -28.35
N THR A 210 -13.99 -3.90 -27.71
CA THR A 210 -12.96 -4.73 -27.08
C THR A 210 -13.36 -5.12 -25.67
N ASP A 211 -13.42 -6.43 -25.44
CA ASP A 211 -13.56 -7.01 -24.11
C ASP A 211 -12.33 -6.69 -23.23
N LEU A 212 -12.56 -6.19 -22.02
CA LEU A 212 -11.51 -5.85 -21.06
C LEU A 212 -10.90 -7.09 -20.36
N ARG A 213 -11.59 -8.24 -20.36
CA ARG A 213 -11.17 -9.45 -19.64
C ARG A 213 -9.78 -9.97 -20.07
N PRO A 214 -9.43 -10.04 -21.37
CA PRO A 214 -8.08 -10.46 -21.79
C PRO A 214 -6.96 -9.55 -21.29
N LEU A 215 -7.19 -8.22 -21.23
CA LEU A 215 -6.20 -7.27 -20.73
C LEU A 215 -5.98 -7.41 -19.22
N ALA A 216 -7.05 -7.65 -18.46
CA ALA A 216 -6.97 -7.96 -17.04
C ALA A 216 -6.33 -9.34 -16.77
N GLY A 217 -6.62 -10.33 -17.63
CA GLY A 217 -5.97 -11.64 -17.63
C GLY A 217 -4.47 -11.53 -17.83
N ALA A 218 -4.01 -10.74 -18.80
CA ALA A 218 -2.58 -10.49 -19.01
C ALA A 218 -1.90 -9.85 -17.79
N ALA A 219 -2.60 -9.02 -17.00
CA ALA A 219 -2.07 -8.48 -15.75
C ALA A 219 -1.97 -9.54 -14.64
N GLN A 220 -2.90 -10.50 -14.62
CA GLN A 220 -2.85 -11.66 -13.73
C GLN A 220 -1.70 -12.60 -14.11
N ASP A 221 -1.50 -12.87 -15.40
CA ASP A 221 -0.44 -13.76 -15.90
C ASP A 221 0.94 -13.20 -15.55
N ARG A 222 1.18 -11.90 -15.81
CA ARG A 222 2.42 -11.23 -15.40
C ARG A 222 2.67 -11.31 -13.89
N LEU A 223 1.61 -11.23 -13.07
CA LEU A 223 1.73 -11.39 -11.63
C LEU A 223 2.10 -12.84 -11.27
N ALA A 224 1.43 -13.82 -11.88
CA ALA A 224 1.72 -15.23 -11.66
C ALA A 224 3.17 -15.57 -12.05
N ASP A 225 3.63 -15.13 -13.23
CA ASP A 225 4.99 -15.31 -13.73
C ASP A 225 6.04 -14.65 -12.81
N ALA A 226 5.75 -13.44 -12.34
CA ALA A 226 6.66 -12.77 -11.40
C ALA A 226 6.74 -13.48 -10.05
N VAL A 227 5.65 -14.11 -9.60
CA VAL A 227 5.62 -14.88 -8.35
C VAL A 227 6.33 -16.22 -8.52
N THR A 228 6.20 -16.91 -9.66
CA THR A 228 6.93 -18.16 -9.92
C THR A 228 8.44 -17.92 -10.04
N ALA A 229 8.86 -16.74 -10.49
CA ALA A 229 10.25 -16.32 -10.53
C ALA A 229 10.84 -15.91 -9.16
N LEU A 230 10.03 -15.81 -8.09
CA LEU A 230 10.54 -15.46 -6.76
C LEU A 230 11.36 -16.62 -6.17
N PRO A 231 12.46 -16.34 -5.44
CA PRO A 231 13.23 -17.35 -4.72
C PRO A 231 12.48 -17.80 -3.45
N LEU A 232 11.37 -18.50 -3.61
CA LEU A 232 10.47 -18.92 -2.53
C LEU A 232 11.08 -20.02 -1.65
N VAL A 233 12.05 -20.79 -2.16
CA VAL A 233 12.72 -21.89 -1.44
C VAL A 233 13.70 -21.35 -0.39
N THR A 234 14.32 -20.20 -0.63
CA THR A 234 15.25 -19.55 0.30
C THR A 234 14.52 -18.79 1.42
N ALA A 235 13.23 -18.49 1.25
CA ALA A 235 12.40 -17.83 2.26
C ALA A 235 11.89 -18.79 3.37
N GLY A 236 12.14 -20.11 3.22
CA GLY A 236 11.77 -21.14 4.21
C GLY A 236 12.77 -21.30 5.35
N HIS A 237 13.94 -20.66 5.29
CA HIS A 237 14.94 -20.70 6.35
C HIS A 237 15.00 -19.35 7.07
N PRO A 238 14.67 -19.29 8.37
CA PRO A 238 14.74 -18.05 9.17
C PRO A 238 16.17 -17.52 9.33
N TYR A 239 17.17 -18.23 8.80
CA TYR A 239 18.59 -17.92 8.90
C TYR A 239 19.27 -18.00 7.52
N ASN A 240 18.98 -17.05 6.64
CA ASN A 240 19.81 -16.85 5.44
C ASN A 240 21.12 -16.21 5.86
N ALA A 241 22.09 -17.03 6.29
CA ALA A 241 23.43 -16.59 6.71
C ALA A 241 24.13 -15.75 5.61
N GLU A 242 23.79 -15.96 4.34
CA GLU A 242 24.29 -15.16 3.22
C GLU A 242 23.89 -13.67 3.30
N ALA A 243 22.72 -13.34 3.88
CA ALA A 243 22.28 -11.95 4.05
C ALA A 243 23.09 -11.21 5.12
N LEU A 244 23.59 -11.92 6.14
CA LEU A 244 24.51 -11.37 7.16
C LEU A 244 25.92 -11.19 6.59
N VAL A 245 26.39 -12.10 5.74
CA VAL A 245 27.72 -12.02 5.11
C VAL A 245 27.78 -10.90 4.05
N HIS A 246 26.71 -10.71 3.26
CA HIS A 246 26.64 -9.64 2.25
C HIS A 246 26.26 -8.27 2.86
N GLY A 247 25.60 -8.23 4.01
CA GLY A 247 25.26 -6.98 4.72
C GLY A 247 26.47 -6.21 5.27
N LEU A 248 27.64 -6.85 5.29
CA LEU A 248 28.93 -6.24 5.66
C LEU A 248 29.73 -5.70 4.46
N SER A 249 29.30 -5.97 3.21
CA SER A 249 29.89 -5.34 2.03
C SER A 249 29.37 -3.90 1.87
N ALA A 250 30.31 -2.96 1.75
CA ALA A 250 30.16 -1.52 1.95
C ALA A 250 29.30 -0.76 0.90
N GLY A 251 28.40 -1.42 0.16
CA GLY A 251 27.57 -0.81 -0.87
C GLY A 251 26.18 -0.40 -0.36
N THR A 252 25.74 0.81 -0.70
CA THR A 252 24.35 1.29 -0.58
C THR A 252 23.38 0.61 -1.55
N ALA A 253 23.80 -0.46 -2.25
CA ALA A 253 22.94 -1.15 -3.20
C ALA A 253 21.73 -1.76 -2.46
N PRO A 254 20.51 -1.64 -3.01
CA PRO A 254 19.40 -2.47 -2.56
C PRO A 254 19.88 -3.92 -2.54
N GLN A 255 19.63 -4.64 -1.44
CA GLN A 255 19.94 -6.07 -1.41
C GLN A 255 19.27 -6.68 -2.65
N PRO A 256 20.01 -7.35 -3.54
CA PRO A 256 19.49 -7.74 -4.86
C PRO A 256 18.22 -8.59 -4.77
N GLN A 257 18.03 -9.24 -3.63
CA GLN A 257 16.88 -10.07 -3.31
C GLN A 257 15.58 -9.28 -3.05
N ASP A 258 15.61 -7.98 -2.72
CA ASP A 258 14.39 -7.23 -2.38
C ASP A 258 13.64 -6.70 -3.61
N ALA A 259 14.34 -6.49 -4.73
CA ALA A 259 13.77 -5.89 -5.95
C ALA A 259 12.65 -6.74 -6.60
N PRO A 260 12.78 -8.07 -6.75
CA PRO A 260 11.70 -8.92 -7.26
C PRO A 260 10.42 -8.84 -6.42
N TRP A 261 10.54 -8.74 -5.09
CA TRP A 261 9.40 -8.61 -4.19
C TRP A 261 8.67 -7.27 -4.35
N HIS A 262 9.43 -6.18 -4.56
CA HIS A 262 8.83 -4.88 -4.87
C HIS A 262 8.12 -4.88 -6.23
N GLN A 263 8.65 -5.62 -7.21
CA GLN A 263 8.01 -5.79 -8.51
C GLN A 263 6.70 -6.59 -8.39
N VAL A 264 6.70 -7.71 -7.67
CA VAL A 264 5.48 -8.48 -7.38
C VAL A 264 4.44 -7.62 -6.66
N ARG A 265 4.86 -6.76 -5.72
CA ARG A 265 3.95 -5.81 -5.06
C ARG A 265 3.31 -4.84 -6.04
N LEU A 266 4.06 -4.32 -7.00
CA LEU A 266 3.54 -3.44 -8.04
C LEU A 266 2.52 -4.19 -8.91
N LEU A 267 2.88 -5.39 -9.38
CA LEU A 267 2.02 -6.23 -10.23
C LEU A 267 0.73 -6.63 -9.53
N LEU A 268 0.80 -7.00 -8.24
CA LEU A 268 -0.39 -7.31 -7.44
C LEU A 268 -1.35 -6.12 -7.37
N ARG A 269 -0.80 -4.92 -7.22
CA ARG A 269 -1.59 -3.69 -7.19
C ARG A 269 -2.25 -3.41 -8.55
N LEU A 270 -1.51 -3.61 -9.66
CA LEU A 270 -2.04 -3.46 -11.01
C LEU A 270 -3.16 -4.45 -11.30
N HIS A 271 -2.98 -5.72 -10.93
CA HIS A 271 -4.02 -6.75 -11.04
C HIS A 271 -5.27 -6.37 -10.23
N ARG A 272 -5.11 -5.87 -9.00
CA ARG A 272 -6.25 -5.40 -8.21
C ARG A 272 -7.00 -4.25 -8.88
N TYR A 273 -6.30 -3.26 -9.44
CA TYR A 273 -6.94 -2.16 -10.15
C TYR A 273 -7.63 -2.62 -11.44
N ALA A 274 -7.07 -3.61 -12.15
CA ALA A 274 -7.72 -4.22 -13.30
C ALA A 274 -9.05 -4.89 -12.90
N ARG A 275 -9.09 -5.60 -11.77
CA ARG A 275 -10.32 -6.20 -11.23
C ARG A 275 -11.35 -5.15 -10.81
N GLU A 276 -10.90 -4.04 -10.22
CA GLU A 276 -11.80 -2.91 -9.88
C GLU A 276 -12.46 -2.32 -11.15
N VAL A 277 -11.76 -2.30 -12.29
CA VAL A 277 -12.34 -1.86 -13.58
C VAL A 277 -13.37 -2.87 -14.11
N LEU A 278 -13.06 -4.17 -14.06
CA LEU A 278 -13.94 -5.22 -14.60
C LEU A 278 -15.27 -5.36 -13.85
N HIS A 279 -15.25 -5.19 -12.54
CA HIS A 279 -16.38 -5.54 -11.68
C HIS A 279 -17.03 -4.33 -11.00
N GLY A 280 -16.51 -3.13 -11.24
CA GLY A 280 -16.93 -1.95 -10.49
C GLY A 280 -16.65 -2.05 -8.98
N GLY A 281 -17.27 -1.18 -8.20
CA GLY A 281 -17.05 -1.08 -6.75
C GLY A 281 -17.68 -2.20 -5.90
N GLU A 282 -18.42 -3.13 -6.51
CA GLU A 282 -19.29 -4.10 -5.82
C GLU A 282 -18.72 -5.53 -5.80
N PHE A 283 -17.41 -5.71 -5.96
CA PHE A 283 -16.81 -7.05 -5.91
C PHE A 283 -16.39 -7.46 -4.49
N PRO A 284 -16.71 -8.68 -4.03
CA PRO A 284 -16.24 -9.18 -2.73
C PRO A 284 -14.71 -9.19 -2.69
N VAL A 285 -14.16 -8.51 -1.69
CA VAL A 285 -12.71 -8.33 -1.61
C VAL A 285 -12.04 -9.68 -1.38
N ASP A 286 -11.21 -10.08 -2.35
CA ASP A 286 -10.48 -11.34 -2.30
C ASP A 286 -9.51 -11.35 -1.12
N GLY A 287 -9.87 -12.08 -0.06
CA GLY A 287 -9.10 -12.17 1.18
C GLY A 287 -7.66 -12.65 0.94
N ARG A 288 -7.43 -13.46 -0.11
CA ARG A 288 -6.10 -13.92 -0.53
C ARG A 288 -5.25 -12.74 -1.01
N LEU A 289 -5.77 -11.95 -1.95
CA LEU A 289 -5.05 -10.79 -2.50
C LEU A 289 -4.83 -9.72 -1.43
N LEU A 290 -5.76 -9.56 -0.49
CA LEU A 290 -5.58 -8.67 0.66
C LEU A 290 -4.44 -9.15 1.57
N GLY A 291 -4.45 -10.41 1.98
CA GLY A 291 -3.41 -10.99 2.83
C GLY A 291 -2.03 -10.93 2.18
N ALA A 292 -1.94 -11.29 0.90
CA ALA A 292 -0.73 -11.17 0.09
C ALA A 292 -0.26 -9.71 -0.02
N GLY A 293 -1.18 -8.77 -0.28
CA GLY A 293 -0.87 -7.35 -0.35
C GLY A 293 -0.39 -6.76 0.97
N GLN A 294 -0.98 -7.16 2.09
CA GLN A 294 -0.53 -6.78 3.43
C GLN A 294 0.87 -7.32 3.74
N ALA A 295 1.17 -8.57 3.38
CA ALA A 295 2.50 -9.15 3.54
C ALA A 295 3.55 -8.39 2.72
N LEU A 296 3.28 -8.08 1.45
CA LEU A 296 4.19 -7.28 0.60
C LEU A 296 4.33 -5.83 1.10
N ASN A 297 3.30 -5.27 1.74
CA ASN A 297 3.41 -3.97 2.40
C ASN A 297 4.42 -4.03 3.56
N ARG A 298 4.26 -5.02 4.45
CA ARG A 298 5.17 -5.26 5.57
C ARG A 298 6.60 -5.51 5.11
N HIS A 299 6.80 -6.30 4.05
CA HIS A 299 8.12 -6.54 3.45
C HIS A 299 8.81 -5.22 3.08
N ARG A 300 8.13 -4.37 2.29
CA ARG A 300 8.69 -3.08 1.85
C ARG A 300 8.99 -2.18 3.04
N ASP A 301 8.07 -2.09 4.00
CA ASP A 301 8.23 -1.19 5.15
C ASP A 301 9.38 -1.64 6.06
N ALA A 302 9.55 -2.95 6.24
CA ALA A 302 10.68 -3.55 6.96
C ALA A 302 12.00 -3.33 6.21
N ALA A 303 12.05 -3.55 4.90
CA ALA A 303 13.25 -3.34 4.09
C ALA A 303 13.73 -1.88 4.13
N GLU A 304 12.82 -0.92 4.03
CA GLU A 304 13.16 0.50 4.14
C GLU A 304 13.55 0.91 5.57
N ALA A 305 12.94 0.32 6.59
CA ALA A 305 13.33 0.52 7.98
C ALA A 305 14.75 -0.01 8.25
N ALA A 306 15.09 -1.20 7.74
CA ALA A 306 16.43 -1.77 7.80
C ALA A 306 17.46 -0.87 7.11
N ALA A 307 17.13 -0.32 5.93
CA ALA A 307 17.99 0.60 5.20
C ALA A 307 18.20 1.92 5.98
N ALA A 308 17.16 2.45 6.64
CA ALA A 308 17.27 3.63 7.47
C ALA A 308 18.15 3.40 8.71
N ALA A 309 18.01 2.26 9.40
CA ALA A 309 18.88 1.89 10.52
C ALA A 309 20.35 1.76 10.09
N ALA A 310 20.62 1.10 8.96
CA ALA A 310 21.96 0.97 8.40
C ALA A 310 22.55 2.34 7.99
N SER A 311 21.73 3.23 7.42
CA SER A 311 22.15 4.59 7.10
C SER A 311 22.47 5.40 8.35
N ALA A 312 21.66 5.29 9.40
CA ALA A 312 21.89 5.96 10.67
C ALA A 312 23.19 5.48 11.34
N ALA A 313 23.52 4.19 11.23
CA ALA A 313 24.76 3.62 11.77
C ALA A 313 26.04 4.17 11.10
N ARG A 314 25.93 4.76 9.91
CA ARG A 314 27.04 5.45 9.21
C ARG A 314 27.19 6.92 9.60
N THR A 315 26.41 7.42 10.55
CA THR A 315 26.54 8.81 11.02
C THR A 315 27.89 8.98 11.71
N PRO A 316 28.68 10.02 11.35
CA PRO A 316 30.00 10.23 11.97
C PRO A 316 29.87 10.52 13.47
N ARG A 317 30.88 10.09 14.25
CA ARG A 317 31.01 10.34 15.69
C ARG A 317 29.87 9.80 16.58
N ILE A 318 29.18 8.74 16.16
CA ILE A 318 28.26 8.02 17.05
C ILE A 318 29.03 7.13 18.03
N ALA A 319 28.48 6.92 19.23
CA ALA A 319 29.07 6.03 20.22
C ALA A 319 28.98 4.56 19.76
N PRO A 320 29.95 3.69 20.09
CA PRO A 320 29.90 2.27 19.73
C PRO A 320 28.63 1.56 20.19
N ALA A 321 28.13 1.86 21.40
CA ALA A 321 26.86 1.33 21.90
C ALA A 321 25.64 1.72 21.04
N THR A 322 25.65 2.92 20.45
CA THR A 322 24.62 3.38 19.52
C THR A 322 24.72 2.65 18.18
N ALA A 323 25.93 2.48 17.65
CA ALA A 323 26.16 1.69 16.43
C ALA A 323 25.70 0.23 16.60
N TYR A 324 26.01 -0.38 17.75
CA TYR A 324 25.55 -1.72 18.10
C TYR A 324 24.02 -1.82 18.13
N ALA A 325 23.34 -0.89 18.81
CA ALA A 325 21.87 -0.87 18.85
C ALA A 325 21.24 -0.72 17.46
N LEU A 326 21.81 0.11 16.59
CA LEU A 326 21.37 0.25 15.19
C LEU A 326 21.62 -1.01 14.36
N GLY A 327 22.71 -1.74 14.63
CA GLY A 327 22.98 -3.05 14.02
C GLY A 327 21.96 -4.11 14.41
N VAL A 328 21.62 -4.21 15.70
CA VAL A 328 20.56 -5.11 16.19
C VAL A 328 19.20 -4.75 15.60
N LEU A 329 18.87 -3.46 15.54
CA LEU A 329 17.64 -2.97 14.92
C LEU A 329 17.60 -3.29 13.42
N HIS A 330 18.71 -3.14 12.70
CA HIS A 330 18.80 -3.55 11.30
C HIS A 330 18.51 -5.05 11.13
N ALA A 331 19.13 -5.91 11.94
CA ALA A 331 18.92 -7.35 11.90
C ALA A 331 17.47 -7.75 12.20
N ASP A 332 16.85 -7.14 13.23
CA ASP A 332 15.43 -7.31 13.55
C ASP A 332 14.53 -6.97 12.34
N GLN A 333 14.79 -5.84 11.66
CA GLN A 333 14.02 -5.47 10.48
C GLN A 333 14.28 -6.40 9.28
N ARG A 334 15.47 -7.00 9.15
CA ARG A 334 15.72 -8.04 8.13
C ARG A 334 14.97 -9.34 8.46
N HIS A 335 14.85 -9.73 9.73
CA HIS A 335 14.00 -10.87 10.10
C HIS A 335 12.52 -10.61 9.77
N GLU A 336 12.04 -9.38 9.99
CA GLU A 336 10.69 -8.98 9.57
C GLU A 336 10.48 -9.04 8.05
N VAL A 337 11.52 -8.75 7.25
CA VAL A 337 11.49 -8.94 5.79
C VAL A 337 11.26 -10.42 5.45
N GLU A 338 12.04 -11.34 6.02
CA GLU A 338 11.86 -12.78 5.77
C GLU A 338 10.50 -13.30 6.29
N ALA A 339 10.07 -12.85 7.48
CA ALA A 339 8.75 -13.19 8.01
C ALA A 339 7.62 -12.73 7.10
N ALA A 340 7.76 -11.55 6.46
CA ALA A 340 6.81 -11.06 5.47
C ALA A 340 6.80 -11.88 4.18
N ARG A 341 7.97 -12.37 3.73
CA ARG A 341 8.08 -13.29 2.58
C ARG A 341 7.38 -14.62 2.85
N PHE A 342 7.62 -15.19 4.02
CA PHE A 342 6.92 -16.40 4.47
C PHE A 342 5.41 -16.18 4.58
N ALA A 343 4.97 -15.08 5.16
CA ALA A 343 3.55 -14.74 5.27
C ALA A 343 2.90 -14.56 3.88
N PHE A 344 3.60 -13.96 2.92
CA PHE A 344 3.15 -13.86 1.54
C PHE A 344 2.99 -15.25 0.92
N GLN A 345 3.99 -16.12 1.06
CA GLN A 345 3.94 -17.50 0.54
C GLN A 345 2.73 -18.26 1.10
N GLN A 346 2.50 -18.19 2.41
CA GLN A 346 1.34 -18.81 3.07
C GLN A 346 0.01 -18.25 2.55
N ALA A 347 -0.11 -16.93 2.44
CA ALA A 347 -1.30 -16.31 1.87
C ALA A 347 -1.51 -16.71 0.40
N TRP A 348 -0.43 -16.82 -0.37
CA TRP A 348 -0.50 -17.14 -1.79
C TRP A 348 -0.80 -18.62 -2.06
N GLN A 349 -0.30 -19.55 -1.22
CA GLN A 349 -0.43 -21.01 -1.40
C GLN A 349 -1.72 -21.62 -0.84
N LYS A 350 -2.41 -20.97 0.12
CA LYS A 350 -3.63 -21.49 0.78
C LYS A 350 -4.81 -21.83 -0.15
N GLU A 351 -4.68 -21.61 -1.45
CA GLU A 351 -5.66 -22.03 -2.46
C GLU A 351 -5.24 -23.28 -3.27
N ALA A 352 -4.00 -23.77 -3.17
CA ALA A 352 -3.61 -25.03 -3.82
C ALA A 352 -4.37 -26.25 -3.26
N VAL A 353 -5.03 -26.10 -2.10
CA VAL A 353 -5.97 -27.07 -1.54
C VAL A 353 -7.39 -26.57 -1.75
N ARG A 354 -7.83 -26.46 -3.01
CA ARG A 354 -9.24 -26.67 -3.34
C ARG A 354 -9.37 -28.15 -3.70
N THR A 355 -9.80 -28.95 -2.72
CA THR A 355 -10.21 -30.34 -2.93
C THR A 355 -11.30 -30.39 -4.02
N PRO A 356 -11.27 -31.40 -4.91
CA PRO A 356 -12.12 -31.50 -6.10
C PRO A 356 -13.62 -31.61 -5.79
#